data_AF-A0A519HDX7-F1
#
_entry.id   AF-A0A519HDX7-F1
#
_cell.length_a   1.000
_cell.length_b   1.000
_cell.length_c   1.000
_cell.angle_alpha   90.00
_cell.angle_beta   90.00
_cell.angle_gamma   90.00
#
_symmetry.space_group_name_H-M   'P 1'
#
loop_
_entity.id
_entity.type
_entity.pdbx_description
1 polymer ?
#
loop_
_entity_poly.entity_id
_entity_poly.type
_entity_poly.pdbx_seq_one_letter_code
_entity_poly.pdbx_strand_id
1 'polypeptide(L)'
;AYALRAPPPPAHSRGRVGERLDLGVRAMDVFTTTCRGQRLGIFAGSGVGKSVLLSMLARQATCDVVVVGLIGERGREVREFIEETLGEEGLRRAIVVVATSDEPALKRRQAAYMTMAISEYLRDQDLEVLCLMDSVTRFAMAQREIGLAAGEPPTTKGYTPTVFTELPKLLERAGPGPVRPDGTTAGPITALFTVLVDGGDHDEPIADAVRGILDGHIVMDRKIAERGRFPAIDVLKSVSRTLPACQTPPERELNKRARQCLSAYANMEELIRIGAYRAGADPIVDRAIALNPALEAFLGQDKDDATRLSDSFTRLEQILNQGMVPQ
;
A
#
# COMPACT_ATOMS: atom_id res chain seq x y z
N ALA A 1 9.45 24.30 17.74
CA ALA A 1 9.00 24.29 16.33
C ALA A 1 9.36 22.95 15.71
N TYR A 2 8.45 22.31 14.98
CA TYR A 2 8.69 21.01 14.36
C TYR A 2 9.47 21.18 13.04
N ALA A 3 10.54 20.42 12.83
CA ALA A 3 11.41 20.59 11.67
C ALA A 3 10.78 19.96 10.41
N LEU A 4 10.67 20.73 9.33
CA LEU A 4 10.15 20.24 8.05
C LEU A 4 11.00 19.07 7.49
N ARG A 5 12.32 19.16 7.67
CA ARG A 5 13.32 18.19 7.20
C ARG A 5 14.10 17.60 8.39
N ALA A 6 13.38 16.95 9.29
CA ALA A 6 14.01 16.16 10.34
C ALA A 6 14.75 14.94 9.73
N PRO A 7 15.89 14.51 10.32
CA PRO A 7 16.45 13.21 9.98
C PRO A 7 15.50 12.09 10.44
N PRO A 8 15.54 10.90 9.80
CA PRO A 8 14.83 9.73 10.31
C PRO A 8 15.21 9.42 11.77
N PRO A 9 14.29 8.88 12.59
CA PRO A 9 14.63 8.39 13.92
C PRO A 9 15.82 7.42 13.88
N PRO A 10 16.82 7.55 14.78
CA PRO A 10 17.93 6.63 14.87
C PRO A 10 17.46 5.18 15.01
N ALA A 11 18.14 4.24 14.33
CA ALA A 11 17.71 2.84 14.32
C ALA A 11 17.63 2.22 15.73
N HIS A 12 18.57 2.55 16.62
CA HIS A 12 18.61 2.03 17.99
C HIS A 12 17.51 2.57 18.89
N SER A 13 16.91 3.72 18.54
CA SER A 13 15.83 4.31 19.33
C SER A 13 14.46 3.88 18.83
N ARG A 14 14.34 3.13 17.72
CA ARG A 14 13.03 2.72 17.22
C ARG A 14 12.43 1.60 18.06
N GLY A 15 11.13 1.71 18.31
CA GLY A 15 10.33 0.58 18.78
C GLY A 15 10.34 -0.56 17.76
N ARG A 16 9.75 -1.68 18.16
CA ARG A 16 9.49 -2.80 17.24
C ARG A 16 8.24 -2.50 16.43
N VAL A 17 8.14 -3.13 15.25
CA VAL A 17 6.87 -3.18 14.52
C VAL A 17 5.80 -3.75 15.45
N GLY A 18 4.68 -3.03 15.53
CA GLY A 18 3.61 -3.31 16.49
C GLY A 18 2.66 -4.41 16.02
N GLU A 19 1.48 -4.43 16.63
CA GLU A 19 0.41 -5.37 16.27
C GLU A 19 -0.14 -5.13 14.86
N ARG A 20 -1.00 -6.05 14.40
CA ARG A 20 -1.68 -5.94 13.11
C ARG A 20 -2.56 -4.68 13.09
N LEU A 21 -2.47 -3.92 12.00
CA LEU A 21 -3.35 -2.81 11.69
C LEU A 21 -4.50 -3.36 10.83
N ASP A 22 -5.72 -3.28 11.33
CA ASP A 22 -6.93 -3.56 10.54
C ASP A 22 -7.13 -2.39 9.57
N LEU A 23 -7.00 -2.68 8.27
CA LEU A 23 -7.15 -1.72 7.17
C LEU A 23 -8.58 -1.66 6.63
N GLY A 24 -9.41 -2.66 6.96
CA GLY A 24 -10.75 -2.82 6.45
C GLY A 24 -10.82 -3.31 5.00
N VAL A 25 -9.71 -3.77 4.41
CA VAL A 25 -9.61 -4.19 3.00
C VAL A 25 -9.19 -5.65 2.96
N ARG A 26 -10.12 -6.56 2.65
CA ARG A 26 -9.94 -8.02 2.73
C ARG A 26 -8.67 -8.52 2.06
N ALA A 27 -8.42 -8.04 0.84
CA ALA A 27 -7.24 -8.42 0.07
C ALA A 27 -5.94 -8.05 0.80
N MET A 28 -5.91 -6.88 1.46
CA MET A 28 -4.72 -6.42 2.19
C MET A 28 -4.61 -7.08 3.56
N ASP A 29 -5.69 -7.13 4.33
CA ASP A 29 -5.69 -7.68 5.69
C ASP A 29 -5.30 -9.17 5.71
N VAL A 30 -5.65 -9.93 4.67
CA VAL A 30 -5.28 -11.35 4.55
C VAL A 30 -3.96 -11.55 3.81
N PHE A 31 -3.76 -10.97 2.63
CA PHE A 31 -2.64 -11.34 1.76
C PHE A 31 -1.38 -10.51 1.94
N THR A 32 -1.51 -9.31 2.51
CA THR A 32 -0.43 -8.39 2.82
C THR A 32 -0.66 -7.73 4.17
N THR A 33 -0.98 -8.55 5.18
CA THR A 33 -1.29 -8.08 6.53
C THR A 33 -0.27 -7.04 6.97
N THR A 34 -0.79 -5.86 7.31
CA THR A 34 0.01 -4.69 7.67
C THR A 34 0.10 -4.59 9.18
N CYS A 35 1.27 -4.21 9.69
CA CYS A 35 1.47 -4.00 11.13
C CYS A 35 1.70 -2.52 11.42
N ARG A 36 1.43 -2.11 12.67
CA ARG A 36 1.64 -0.74 13.13
C ARG A 36 3.11 -0.34 12.99
N GLY A 37 3.35 0.80 12.35
CA GLY A 37 4.70 1.29 12.05
C GLY A 37 5.35 0.65 10.83
N GLN A 38 4.64 -0.16 10.04
CA GLN A 38 5.16 -0.71 8.80
C GLN A 38 5.11 0.31 7.66
N ARG A 39 6.02 0.20 6.70
CA ARG A 39 6.05 1.03 5.48
C ARG A 39 5.84 0.15 4.25
N LEU A 40 4.78 0.39 3.51
CA LEU A 40 4.43 -0.37 2.31
C LEU A 40 4.39 0.53 1.07
N GLY A 41 4.77 -0.01 -0.08
CA GLY A 41 4.57 0.67 -1.35
C GLY A 41 3.26 0.25 -2.02
N ILE A 42 2.55 1.15 -2.68
CA ILE A 42 1.43 0.83 -3.58
C ILE A 42 1.87 1.12 -5.01
N PHE A 43 2.20 0.07 -5.75
CA PHE A 43 2.69 0.15 -7.12
C PHE A 43 1.50 0.05 -8.05
N ALA A 44 1.14 1.17 -8.68
CA ALA A 44 -0.08 1.29 -9.45
C ALA A 44 0.12 2.12 -10.72
N GLY A 45 -0.47 1.67 -11.83
CA GLY A 45 -0.61 2.47 -13.03
C GLY A 45 -1.79 3.44 -12.95
N SER A 46 -1.97 4.26 -13.99
CA SER A 46 -3.17 5.11 -14.11
C SER A 46 -4.44 4.27 -14.34
N GLY A 47 -5.54 4.68 -13.72
CA GLY A 47 -6.87 4.09 -13.95
C GLY A 47 -7.14 2.74 -13.28
N VAL A 48 -6.25 2.24 -12.42
CA VAL A 48 -6.43 0.95 -11.73
C VAL A 48 -7.20 1.04 -10.40
N GLY A 49 -7.69 2.24 -10.03
CA GLY A 49 -8.43 2.48 -8.79
C GLY A 49 -7.56 2.85 -7.57
N LYS A 50 -6.34 3.36 -7.79
CA LYS A 50 -5.41 3.83 -6.73
C LYS A 50 -6.09 4.77 -5.72
N SER A 51 -6.74 5.82 -6.20
CA SER A 51 -7.38 6.84 -5.36
C SER A 51 -8.54 6.27 -4.54
N VAL A 52 -9.30 5.33 -5.10
CA VAL A 52 -10.37 4.62 -4.39
C VAL A 52 -9.79 3.78 -3.26
N LEU A 53 -8.72 3.01 -3.50
CA LEU A 53 -8.05 2.26 -2.45
C LEU A 53 -7.52 3.17 -1.34
N LEU A 54 -6.89 4.30 -1.68
CA LEU A 54 -6.41 5.26 -0.66
C LEU A 54 -7.56 5.79 0.21
N SER A 55 -8.73 6.05 -0.37
CA SER A 55 -9.92 6.46 0.40
C SER A 55 -10.44 5.33 1.31
N MET A 56 -10.52 4.09 0.81
CA MET A 56 -10.91 2.94 1.63
C MET A 56 -10.01 2.83 2.87
N LEU A 57 -8.69 2.95 2.69
CA LEU A 57 -7.74 2.92 3.80
C LEU A 57 -7.92 4.11 4.76
N ALA A 58 -8.08 5.32 4.23
CA ALA A 58 -8.28 6.53 5.04
C ALA A 58 -9.56 6.48 5.89
N ARG A 59 -10.63 5.87 5.36
CA ARG A 59 -11.91 5.74 6.06
C ARG A 59 -11.91 4.60 7.08
N GLN A 60 -11.36 3.45 6.72
CA GLN A 60 -11.61 2.20 7.45
C GLN A 60 -10.49 1.78 8.41
N ALA A 61 -9.26 2.26 8.22
CA ALA A 61 -8.13 1.82 9.02
C ALA A 61 -8.26 2.19 10.51
N THR A 62 -7.90 1.24 11.37
CA THR A 62 -7.92 1.36 12.83
C THR A 62 -6.67 2.10 13.35
N CYS A 63 -6.63 3.40 13.12
CA CYS A 63 -5.62 4.34 13.64
C CYS A 63 -6.30 5.49 14.40
N ASP A 64 -5.55 6.49 14.86
CA ASP A 64 -6.12 7.71 15.43
C ASP A 64 -6.34 8.75 14.32
N VAL A 65 -5.32 9.00 13.50
CA VAL A 65 -5.32 10.09 12.52
C VAL A 65 -4.70 9.67 11.19
N VAL A 66 -5.28 10.18 10.10
CA VAL A 66 -4.77 9.97 8.74
C VAL A 66 -4.09 11.23 8.24
N VAL A 67 -2.93 11.12 7.62
CA VAL A 67 -2.25 12.23 6.95
C VAL A 67 -2.05 11.84 5.49
N VAL A 68 -2.67 12.61 4.59
CA VAL A 68 -2.64 12.34 3.14
C VAL A 68 -1.80 13.41 2.45
N GLY A 69 -0.72 13.03 1.78
CA GLY A 69 0.08 13.90 0.93
C GLY A 69 -0.25 13.69 -0.54
N LEU A 70 -0.79 14.70 -1.22
CA LEU A 70 -1.08 14.69 -2.67
C LEU A 70 -0.05 15.56 -3.39
N ILE A 71 0.92 14.90 -4.04
CA ILE A 71 2.16 15.47 -4.55
C ILE A 71 2.15 15.42 -6.07
N GLY A 72 2.10 16.58 -6.71
CA GLY A 72 2.18 16.71 -8.16
C GLY A 72 1.01 16.09 -8.93
N GLU A 73 -0.11 15.83 -8.26
CA GLU A 73 -1.34 15.37 -8.91
C GLU A 73 -2.07 16.55 -9.57
N ARG A 74 -2.93 16.26 -10.55
CA ARG A 74 -3.67 17.30 -11.27
C ARG A 74 -4.73 17.92 -10.36
N GLY A 75 -4.92 19.24 -10.43
CA GLY A 75 -5.85 19.96 -9.55
C GLY A 75 -7.29 19.40 -9.57
N ARG A 76 -7.78 18.97 -10.74
CA ARG A 76 -9.10 18.32 -10.85
C ARG A 76 -9.18 17.00 -10.07
N GLU A 77 -8.12 16.18 -10.14
CA GLU A 77 -8.05 14.85 -9.52
C GLU A 77 -7.91 14.99 -8.01
N VAL A 78 -7.18 16.02 -7.55
CA VAL A 78 -7.11 16.39 -6.12
C VAL A 78 -8.48 16.78 -5.59
N ARG A 79 -9.22 17.64 -6.31
CA ARG A 79 -10.54 18.09 -5.89
C ARG A 79 -11.52 16.92 -5.81
N GLU A 80 -11.59 16.10 -6.86
CA GLU A 80 -12.42 14.88 -6.90
C GLU A 80 -12.06 13.91 -5.76
N PHE A 81 -10.77 13.72 -5.48
CA PHE A 81 -10.35 12.89 -4.36
C PHE A 81 -10.86 13.43 -3.02
N ILE A 82 -10.71 14.74 -2.75
CA ILE A 82 -11.09 15.35 -1.47
C ILE A 82 -12.61 15.37 -1.32
N GLU A 83 -13.34 15.86 -2.33
CA GLU A 83 -14.78 16.13 -2.24
C GLU A 83 -15.62 14.86 -2.43
N GLU A 84 -15.23 13.96 -3.33
CA GLU A 84 -16.07 12.82 -3.74
C GLU A 84 -15.55 11.46 -3.27
N THR A 85 -14.23 11.25 -3.33
CA THR A 85 -13.65 9.93 -3.03
C THR A 85 -13.44 9.74 -1.53
N LEU A 86 -12.76 10.68 -0.87
CA LEU A 86 -12.52 10.71 0.57
C LEU A 86 -13.77 11.18 1.31
N GLY A 87 -14.40 12.24 0.78
CA GLY A 87 -15.64 12.80 1.28
C GLY A 87 -15.53 13.37 2.69
N GLU A 88 -16.66 13.89 3.19
CA GLU A 88 -16.72 14.50 4.53
C GLU A 88 -16.34 13.51 5.64
N GLU A 89 -16.78 12.25 5.52
CA GLU A 89 -16.50 11.21 6.50
C GLU A 89 -15.00 10.93 6.64
N GLY A 90 -14.29 10.74 5.52
CA GLY A 90 -12.83 10.54 5.55
C GLY A 90 -12.09 11.78 6.03
N LEU A 91 -12.54 12.97 5.63
CA LEU A 91 -11.93 14.25 6.01
C LEU A 91 -12.02 14.56 7.51
N ARG A 92 -13.06 14.10 8.21
CA ARG A 92 -13.21 14.34 9.67
C ARG A 92 -12.03 13.88 10.51
N ARG A 93 -11.23 12.94 10.00
CA ARG A 93 -10.06 12.38 10.68
C ARG A 93 -8.77 12.47 9.87
N ALA A 94 -8.79 13.21 8.76
CA ALA A 94 -7.67 13.30 7.83
C ALA A 94 -7.13 14.72 7.71
N ILE A 95 -5.81 14.85 7.69
CA ILE A 95 -5.12 16.07 7.30
C ILE A 95 -4.58 15.87 5.88
N VAL A 96 -5.00 16.73 4.95
CA VAL A 96 -4.59 16.63 3.54
C VAL A 96 -3.60 17.75 3.21
N VAL A 97 -2.40 17.37 2.75
CA VAL A 97 -1.35 18.27 2.28
C VAL A 97 -1.27 18.18 0.76
N VAL A 98 -1.41 19.30 0.07
CA VAL A 98 -1.49 19.32 -1.40
C VAL A 98 -0.41 20.23 -2.00
N ALA A 99 0.24 19.74 -3.04
CA ALA A 99 0.89 20.58 -4.05
C ALA A 99 0.60 19.99 -5.43
N THR A 100 -0.10 20.75 -6.29
CA THR A 100 -0.56 20.27 -7.60
C THR A 100 0.56 20.21 -8.63
N SER A 101 0.30 19.60 -9.78
CA SER A 101 1.27 19.41 -10.87
C SER A 101 1.80 20.71 -11.48
N ASP A 102 1.01 21.78 -11.45
CA ASP A 102 1.34 23.12 -11.97
C ASP A 102 2.20 23.95 -11.00
N GLU A 103 2.38 23.48 -9.77
CA GLU A 103 3.20 24.15 -8.76
C GLU A 103 4.70 23.89 -8.97
N PRO A 104 5.58 24.83 -8.56
CA PRO A 104 7.02 24.66 -8.67
C PRO A 104 7.53 23.38 -7.99
N ALA A 105 8.57 22.75 -8.57
CA ALA A 105 9.16 21.53 -8.02
C ALA A 105 9.53 21.64 -6.54
N LEU A 106 10.00 22.82 -6.12
CA LEU A 106 10.32 23.07 -4.71
C LEU A 106 9.10 22.90 -3.79
N LYS A 107 7.92 23.37 -4.21
CA LYS A 107 6.68 23.26 -3.44
C LYS A 107 6.17 21.82 -3.41
N ARG A 108 6.19 21.13 -4.55
CA ARG A 108 5.87 19.70 -4.62
C ARG A 108 6.75 18.86 -3.68
N ARG A 109 8.07 19.13 -3.66
CA ARG A 109 9.00 18.52 -2.70
C ARG A 109 8.67 18.87 -1.25
N GLN A 110 8.35 20.14 -0.98
CA GLN A 110 8.00 20.58 0.38
C GLN A 110 6.71 19.95 0.90
N ALA A 111 5.71 19.71 0.04
CA ALA A 111 4.47 19.05 0.45
C ALA A 111 4.72 17.61 0.96
N ALA A 112 5.63 16.86 0.33
CA ALA A 112 6.01 15.53 0.82
C ALA A 112 6.68 15.61 2.21
N TYR A 113 7.59 16.57 2.39
CA TYR A 113 8.23 16.81 3.68
C TYR A 113 7.27 17.31 4.77
N MET A 114 6.29 18.13 4.39
CA MET A 114 5.26 18.62 5.30
C MET A 114 4.34 17.48 5.75
N THR A 115 3.96 16.60 4.83
CA THR A 115 3.19 15.38 5.12
C THR A 115 3.89 14.55 6.21
N MET A 116 5.20 14.34 6.07
CA MET A 116 5.98 13.64 7.10
C MET A 116 6.11 14.44 8.40
N ALA A 117 6.36 15.75 8.35
CA ALA A 117 6.50 16.56 9.55
C ALA A 117 5.22 16.60 10.39
N ILE A 118 4.05 16.67 9.75
CA ILE A 118 2.74 16.58 10.43
C ILE A 118 2.56 15.19 11.03
N SER A 119 2.88 14.13 10.26
CA SER A 119 2.77 12.75 10.75
C SER A 119 3.66 12.50 11.97
N GLU A 120 4.88 13.01 11.95
CA GLU A 120 5.81 12.93 13.08
C GLU A 120 5.33 13.75 14.28
N TYR A 121 4.77 14.94 14.07
CA TYR A 121 4.22 15.72 15.17
C TYR A 121 3.12 14.94 15.89
N LEU A 122 2.18 14.36 15.14
CA LEU A 122 1.07 13.57 15.70
C LEU A 122 1.57 12.31 16.40
N ARG A 123 2.55 11.62 15.81
CA ARG A 123 3.26 10.49 16.43
C ARG A 123 3.85 10.86 17.80
N ASP A 124 4.49 12.02 17.88
CA ASP A 124 5.11 12.52 19.11
C ASP A 124 4.07 12.97 20.16
N GLN A 125 2.81 13.18 19.75
CA GLN A 125 1.64 13.30 20.63
C GLN A 125 1.01 11.94 20.98
N ASP A 126 1.75 10.84 20.80
CA ASP A 126 1.32 9.47 21.10
C ASP A 126 0.16 8.93 20.24
N LEU A 127 -0.10 9.58 19.10
CA LEU A 127 -1.14 9.13 18.18
C LEU A 127 -0.62 8.08 17.20
N GLU A 128 -1.46 7.11 16.88
CA GLU A 128 -1.25 6.17 15.80
C GLU A 128 -1.61 6.82 14.46
N VAL A 129 -0.59 7.04 13.63
CA VAL A 129 -0.74 7.77 12.37
C VAL A 129 -0.74 6.80 11.19
N LEU A 130 -1.73 6.94 10.30
CA LEU A 130 -1.68 6.40 8.95
C LEU A 130 -1.24 7.49 7.96
N CYS A 131 -0.03 7.38 7.43
CA CYS A 131 0.48 8.28 6.40
C CYS A 131 0.25 7.70 5.00
N LEU A 132 -0.54 8.38 4.17
CA LEU A 132 -0.76 8.02 2.77
C LEU A 132 -0.08 9.07 1.88
N MET A 133 0.91 8.68 1.09
CA MET A 133 1.64 9.63 0.24
C MET A 133 1.52 9.25 -1.23
N ASP A 134 0.86 10.13 -1.99
CA ASP A 134 0.58 9.96 -3.40
C ASP A 134 1.16 11.11 -4.24
N SER A 135 2.30 10.97 -4.92
CA SER A 135 3.16 9.77 -4.99
C SER A 135 4.62 10.07 -4.74
N VAL A 136 5.35 9.03 -4.33
CA VAL A 136 6.80 9.06 -4.21
C VAL A 136 7.45 9.25 -5.58
N THR A 137 6.84 8.75 -6.66
CA THR A 137 7.30 9.02 -8.04
C THR A 137 7.28 10.52 -8.34
N ARG A 138 6.21 11.23 -7.97
CA ARG A 138 6.11 12.69 -8.18
C ARG A 138 7.09 13.48 -7.30
N PHE A 139 7.36 13.02 -6.09
CA PHE A 139 8.44 13.56 -5.25
C PHE A 139 9.81 13.39 -5.93
N ALA A 140 10.12 12.19 -6.42
CA ALA A 140 11.37 11.89 -7.11
C ALA A 140 11.54 12.74 -8.39
N MET A 141 10.47 12.91 -9.18
CA MET A 141 10.46 13.79 -10.35
C MET A 141 10.72 15.25 -9.97
N ALA A 142 10.11 15.76 -8.89
CA ALA A 142 10.38 17.10 -8.38
C ALA A 142 11.84 17.27 -7.94
N GLN A 143 12.40 16.27 -7.26
CA GLN A 143 13.80 16.30 -6.84
C GLN A 143 14.77 16.21 -8.03
N ARG A 144 14.42 15.46 -9.08
CA ARG A 144 15.17 15.42 -10.35
C ARG A 144 15.21 16.79 -11.01
N GLU A 145 14.08 17.47 -11.12
CA GLU A 145 13.99 18.82 -11.72
C GLU A 145 14.88 19.83 -10.97
N ILE A 146 14.84 19.79 -9.63
CA ILE A 146 15.70 20.62 -8.77
C ILE A 146 17.18 20.30 -8.98
N GLY A 147 17.55 19.02 -9.03
CA GLY A 147 18.94 18.59 -9.23
C GLY A 147 19.48 19.05 -10.59
N LEU A 148 18.69 18.88 -11.65
CA LEU A 148 19.05 19.34 -13.00
C LEU A 148 19.25 20.87 -13.05
N ALA A 149 18.36 21.63 -12.41
CA ALA A 149 18.50 23.09 -12.30
C ALA A 149 19.74 23.51 -11.50
N ALA A 150 20.20 22.68 -10.55
CA ALA A 150 21.42 22.87 -9.79
C ALA A 150 22.70 22.37 -10.52
N GLY A 151 22.57 21.84 -11.74
CA GLY A 151 23.69 21.34 -12.54
C GLY A 151 24.11 19.90 -12.26
N GLU A 152 23.31 19.12 -11.52
CA GLU A 152 23.59 17.69 -11.34
C GLU A 152 23.36 16.92 -12.66
N PRO A 153 24.28 16.02 -13.06
CA PRO A 153 24.09 15.22 -14.26
C PRO A 153 23.02 14.13 -14.04
N PRO A 154 22.20 13.79 -15.06
CA PRO A 154 21.28 12.66 -15.00
C PRO A 154 22.03 11.35 -15.25
N THR A 155 22.35 10.60 -14.19
CA THR A 155 23.17 9.38 -14.30
C THR A 155 22.30 8.12 -14.39
N THR A 156 21.54 7.82 -13.34
CA THR A 156 20.79 6.56 -13.21
C THR A 156 19.46 6.66 -13.95
N LYS A 157 19.39 6.09 -15.17
CA LYS A 157 18.17 6.04 -16.00
C LYS A 157 17.46 7.40 -16.10
N GLY A 158 18.22 8.48 -16.20
CA GLY A 158 17.70 9.85 -16.35
C GLY A 158 17.42 10.62 -15.06
N TYR A 159 17.55 10.02 -13.86
CA TYR A 159 17.43 10.70 -12.57
C TYR A 159 18.79 11.22 -12.07
N THR A 160 18.79 12.32 -11.30
CA THR A 160 20.00 12.84 -10.68
C THR A 160 20.36 12.04 -9.42
N PRO A 161 21.65 11.95 -9.02
CA PRO A 161 22.07 11.20 -7.84
C PRO A 161 21.34 11.59 -6.55
N THR A 162 21.02 12.88 -6.38
CA THR A 162 20.33 13.38 -5.19
C THR A 162 18.95 12.77 -4.98
N VAL A 163 18.26 12.34 -6.05
CA VAL A 163 16.97 11.67 -5.92
C VAL A 163 17.08 10.41 -5.05
N PHE A 164 18.11 9.60 -5.29
CA PHE A 164 18.31 8.33 -4.58
C PHE A 164 18.86 8.53 -3.16
N THR A 165 19.45 9.68 -2.85
CA THR A 165 19.85 10.02 -1.48
C THR A 165 18.71 10.65 -0.67
N GLU A 166 17.75 11.31 -1.31
CA GLU A 166 16.60 11.92 -0.66
C GLU A 166 15.46 10.92 -0.40
N LEU A 167 15.29 9.90 -1.25
CA LEU A 167 14.26 8.87 -1.06
C LEU A 167 14.35 8.19 0.32
N PRO A 168 15.49 7.59 0.75
CA PRO A 168 15.58 7.00 2.08
C PRO A 168 15.34 8.03 3.20
N LYS A 169 15.88 9.26 3.07
CA LYS A 169 15.70 10.31 4.08
C LYS A 169 14.23 10.68 4.29
N LEU A 170 13.40 10.60 3.25
CA LEU A 170 11.96 10.83 3.35
C LEU A 170 11.24 9.59 3.91
N LEU A 171 11.45 8.42 3.29
CA LEU A 171 10.66 7.22 3.56
C LEU A 171 10.97 6.60 4.92
N GLU A 172 12.21 6.69 5.39
CA GLU A 172 12.61 6.16 6.70
C GLU A 172 12.11 7.00 7.87
N ARG A 173 11.54 8.20 7.65
CA ARG A 173 10.93 8.99 8.72
C ARG A 173 9.69 8.34 9.32
N ALA A 174 8.98 7.54 8.52
CA ALA A 174 7.91 6.67 8.99
C ALA A 174 8.47 5.44 9.73
N GLY A 175 7.66 4.77 10.51
CA GLY A 175 8.08 3.58 11.25
C GLY A 175 7.43 3.43 12.62
N PRO A 176 7.86 2.43 13.40
CA PRO A 176 7.55 2.36 14.82
C PRO A 176 7.99 3.62 15.55
N GLY A 177 7.22 4.01 16.57
CA GLY A 177 7.56 5.15 17.40
C GLY A 177 8.91 4.98 18.10
N PRO A 178 9.66 6.07 18.33
CA PRO A 178 10.87 6.00 19.14
C PRO A 178 10.55 5.62 20.59
N VAL A 179 11.42 4.81 21.19
CA VAL A 179 11.48 4.57 22.63
C VAL A 179 12.06 5.81 23.30
N ARG A 180 11.31 6.39 24.23
CA ARG A 180 11.68 7.58 24.99
C ARG A 180 12.57 7.22 26.19
N PRO A 181 13.29 8.19 26.78
CA PRO A 181 14.15 7.95 27.95
C PRO A 181 13.42 7.38 29.18
N ASP A 182 12.12 7.61 29.29
CA ASP A 182 11.27 7.07 30.37
C ASP A 182 10.80 5.62 30.11
N GLY A 183 11.23 5.01 29.00
CA GLY A 183 10.87 3.64 28.61
C GLY A 183 9.54 3.53 27.86
N THR A 184 8.78 4.62 27.71
CA THR A 184 7.57 4.62 26.88
C THR A 184 7.94 4.62 25.39
N THR A 185 7.05 4.09 24.55
CA THR A 185 7.21 4.16 23.09
C THR A 185 6.21 5.16 22.54
N ALA A 186 6.66 6.12 21.73
CA ALA A 186 5.76 7.05 21.06
C ALA A 186 4.82 6.32 20.09
N GLY A 187 3.82 7.03 19.57
CA GLY A 187 2.92 6.48 18.56
C GLY A 187 3.69 5.95 17.32
N PRO A 188 3.11 5.04 16.53
CA PRO A 188 3.67 4.61 15.25
C PRO A 188 3.21 5.50 14.09
N ILE A 189 4.02 5.56 13.03
CA ILE A 189 3.60 6.01 11.70
C ILE A 189 3.60 4.80 10.77
N THR A 190 2.43 4.25 10.50
CA THR A 190 2.25 3.27 9.42
C THR A 190 2.10 4.03 8.11
N ALA A 191 2.90 3.72 7.09
CA ALA A 191 2.93 4.51 5.87
C ALA A 191 2.69 3.67 4.62
N LEU A 192 1.82 4.17 3.73
CA LEU A 192 1.63 3.65 2.39
C LEU A 192 2.03 4.70 1.35
N PHE A 193 3.06 4.35 0.59
CA PHE A 193 3.70 5.21 -0.40
C PHE A 193 3.31 4.75 -1.79
N THR A 194 2.57 5.55 -2.55
CA THR A 194 2.26 5.16 -3.92
C THR A 194 3.46 5.39 -4.83
N VAL A 195 3.63 4.47 -5.78
CA VAL A 195 4.64 4.50 -6.83
C VAL A 195 3.91 4.28 -8.13
N LEU A 196 4.04 5.25 -9.04
CA LEU A 196 3.51 5.13 -10.39
C LEU A 196 4.41 4.16 -11.16
N VAL A 197 3.82 3.11 -11.73
CA VAL A 197 4.49 2.15 -12.62
C VAL A 197 3.74 2.11 -13.95
N ASP A 198 4.44 2.32 -15.06
CA ASP A 198 3.84 2.22 -16.39
C ASP A 198 3.76 0.76 -16.83
N GLY A 199 2.57 0.29 -17.20
CA GLY A 199 2.39 -1.05 -17.80
C GLY A 199 2.76 -2.25 -16.90
N GLY A 200 2.96 -2.04 -15.60
CA GLY A 200 3.44 -3.08 -14.69
C GLY A 200 4.96 -3.31 -14.76
N ASP A 201 5.72 -2.41 -15.39
CA ASP A 201 7.18 -2.44 -15.33
C ASP A 201 7.66 -2.04 -13.94
N HIS A 202 8.09 -3.06 -13.21
CA HIS A 202 8.58 -2.96 -11.86
C HIS A 202 10.09 -2.68 -11.78
N ASP A 203 10.75 -2.59 -12.93
CA ASP A 203 12.20 -2.38 -13.09
C ASP A 203 12.55 -0.90 -13.39
N GLU A 204 11.54 -0.01 -13.34
CA GLU A 204 11.73 1.43 -13.30
C GLU A 204 12.61 1.84 -12.09
N PRO A 205 13.51 2.84 -12.25
CA PRO A 205 14.52 3.16 -11.23
C PRO A 205 13.93 3.56 -9.87
N ILE A 206 12.78 4.25 -9.87
CA ILE A 206 12.11 4.67 -8.64
C ILE A 206 11.41 3.48 -7.99
N ALA A 207 10.74 2.65 -8.79
CA ALA A 207 10.08 1.44 -8.30
C ALA A 207 11.06 0.49 -7.62
N ASP A 208 12.22 0.24 -8.25
CA ASP A 208 13.27 -0.60 -7.70
C ASP A 208 13.86 -0.02 -6.40
N ALA A 209 14.26 1.25 -6.41
CA ALA A 209 14.82 1.92 -5.22
C ALA A 209 13.83 1.90 -4.04
N VAL A 210 12.56 2.21 -4.29
CA VAL A 210 11.52 2.20 -3.25
C VAL A 210 11.26 0.78 -2.73
N ARG A 211 11.27 -0.25 -3.59
CA ARG A 211 11.14 -1.65 -3.18
C ARG A 211 12.29 -2.10 -2.27
N GLY A 212 13.50 -1.58 -2.48
CA GLY A 212 14.65 -1.82 -1.61
C GLY A 212 14.50 -1.21 -0.21
N ILE A 213 13.87 -0.03 -0.12
CA ILE A 213 13.73 0.74 1.14
C ILE A 213 12.56 0.25 1.99
N LEU A 214 11.44 -0.15 1.37
CA LEU A 214 10.18 -0.43 2.07
C LEU A 214 10.07 -1.87 2.61
N ASP A 215 9.12 -2.09 3.52
CA ASP A 215 8.88 -3.36 4.21
C ASP A 215 7.93 -4.30 3.45
N GLY A 216 7.64 -4.01 2.19
CA GLY A 216 6.69 -4.73 1.35
C GLY A 216 6.05 -3.83 0.30
N HIS A 217 5.19 -4.42 -0.51
CA HIS A 217 4.47 -3.71 -1.56
C HIS A 217 3.16 -4.38 -1.96
N ILE A 218 2.23 -3.54 -2.42
CA ILE A 218 0.95 -3.89 -3.04
C ILE A 218 1.07 -3.57 -4.53
N VAL A 219 0.77 -4.53 -5.38
CA VAL A 219 0.72 -4.34 -6.83
C VAL A 219 -0.73 -4.20 -7.26
N MET A 220 -1.06 -3.08 -7.91
CA MET A 220 -2.36 -2.89 -8.55
C MET A 220 -2.21 -3.09 -10.06
N ASP A 221 -2.91 -4.10 -10.60
CA ASP A 221 -2.73 -4.58 -11.97
C ASP A 221 -3.88 -4.12 -12.87
N ARG A 222 -3.53 -3.58 -14.03
CA ARG A 222 -4.49 -3.06 -15.01
C ARG A 222 -5.42 -4.15 -15.55
N LYS A 223 -4.92 -5.37 -15.77
CA LYS A 223 -5.72 -6.49 -16.27
C LYS A 223 -6.82 -6.88 -15.28
N ILE A 224 -6.59 -6.66 -13.99
CA ILE A 224 -7.59 -6.92 -12.95
C ILE A 224 -8.68 -5.85 -13.00
N ALA A 225 -8.28 -4.57 -13.10
CA ALA A 225 -9.23 -3.45 -13.22
C ALA A 225 -10.08 -3.55 -14.50
N GLU A 226 -9.49 -3.95 -15.63
CA GLU A 226 -10.19 -4.14 -16.92
C GLU A 226 -11.21 -5.28 -16.88
N ARG A 227 -11.07 -6.24 -15.95
CA ARG A 227 -12.06 -7.29 -15.66
C ARG A 227 -13.16 -6.81 -14.69
N GLY A 228 -13.10 -5.56 -14.23
CA GLY A 228 -14.11 -4.98 -13.34
C GLY A 228 -13.93 -5.30 -11.85
N ARG A 229 -12.81 -5.90 -11.42
CA ARG A 229 -12.57 -6.20 -10.00
C ARG A 229 -11.79 -5.08 -9.32
N PHE A 230 -12.38 -4.49 -8.29
CA PHE A 230 -11.74 -3.47 -7.44
C PHE A 230 -11.79 -3.89 -5.97
N PRO A 231 -10.78 -3.56 -5.14
CA PRO A 231 -9.48 -3.00 -5.53
C PRO A 231 -8.71 -3.93 -6.47
N ALA A 232 -8.00 -3.36 -7.44
CA ALA A 232 -7.32 -4.13 -8.49
C ALA A 232 -6.00 -4.77 -8.02
N ILE A 233 -5.96 -5.32 -6.80
CA ILE A 233 -4.75 -5.82 -6.13
C ILE A 233 -4.36 -7.21 -6.63
N ASP A 234 -3.20 -7.34 -7.27
CA ASP A 234 -2.62 -8.65 -7.55
C ASP A 234 -1.97 -9.21 -6.29
N VAL A 235 -2.70 -10.05 -5.57
CA VAL A 235 -2.21 -10.65 -4.32
C VAL A 235 -1.03 -11.59 -4.55
N LEU A 236 -0.88 -12.19 -5.73
CA LEU A 236 0.25 -13.08 -6.04
C LEU A 236 1.55 -12.29 -6.25
N LYS A 237 1.46 -11.07 -6.77
CA LYS A 237 2.59 -10.14 -6.90
C LYS A 237 2.80 -9.21 -5.70
N SER A 238 1.89 -9.22 -4.73
CA SER A 238 1.97 -8.37 -3.53
C SER A 238 2.55 -9.12 -2.34
N VAL A 239 3.34 -8.42 -1.52
CA VAL A 239 4.06 -8.99 -0.37
C VAL A 239 4.11 -8.03 0.80
N SER A 240 3.93 -8.55 2.01
CA SER A 240 4.27 -7.88 3.27
C SER A 240 5.39 -8.66 3.95
N ARG A 241 6.54 -8.03 4.24
CA ARG A 241 7.69 -8.73 4.86
C ARG A 241 7.47 -9.07 6.33
N THR A 242 6.45 -8.50 6.97
CA THR A 242 6.05 -8.78 8.36
C THR A 242 5.13 -10.01 8.46
N LEU A 243 4.54 -10.45 7.35
CA LEU A 243 3.50 -11.49 7.30
C LEU A 243 3.88 -12.81 7.99
N PRO A 244 5.11 -13.36 7.82
CA PRO A 244 5.46 -14.63 8.47
C PRO A 244 5.35 -14.62 9.99
N ALA A 245 5.50 -13.46 10.63
CA ALA A 245 5.52 -13.30 12.08
C ALA A 245 4.22 -12.73 12.66
N CYS A 246 3.40 -12.04 11.87
CA CYS A 246 2.20 -11.36 12.39
C CYS A 246 0.91 -12.18 12.30
N GLN A 247 0.85 -13.22 11.45
CA GLN A 247 -0.28 -14.14 11.35
C GLN A 247 -0.10 -15.35 12.25
N THR A 248 -1.20 -15.82 12.84
CA THR A 248 -1.24 -17.08 13.61
C THR A 248 -0.99 -18.29 12.68
N PRO A 249 -0.57 -19.46 13.21
CA PRO A 249 -0.37 -20.64 12.38
C PRO A 249 -1.59 -21.04 11.51
N PRO A 250 -2.84 -21.02 12.02
CA PRO A 250 -4.02 -21.30 11.19
C PRO A 250 -4.23 -20.28 10.07
N GLU A 251 -4.12 -18.98 10.37
CA GLU A 251 -4.26 -17.91 9.38
C GLU A 251 -3.21 -18.01 8.26
N ARG A 252 -1.97 -18.35 8.61
CA ARG A 252 -0.89 -18.58 7.63
C ARG A 252 -1.20 -19.74 6.69
N GLU A 253 -1.80 -20.80 7.21
CA GLU A 253 -2.20 -21.94 6.38
C GLU A 253 -3.38 -21.58 5.46
N LEU A 254 -4.35 -20.80 5.93
CA LEU A 254 -5.42 -20.25 5.09
C LEU A 254 -4.85 -19.39 3.95
N ASN A 255 -3.95 -18.46 4.27
CA ASN A 255 -3.28 -17.61 3.28
C ASN A 255 -2.55 -18.45 2.23
N LYS A 256 -1.77 -19.45 2.67
CA LYS A 256 -1.03 -20.36 1.80
C LYS A 256 -1.95 -21.15 0.87
N ARG A 257 -3.00 -21.77 1.41
CA ARG A 257 -4.01 -22.53 0.62
C ARG A 257 -4.70 -21.63 -0.40
N ALA A 258 -5.08 -20.41 -0.02
CA ALA A 258 -5.68 -19.44 -0.93
C ALA A 258 -4.72 -19.06 -2.06
N ARG A 259 -3.45 -18.73 -1.75
CA ARG A 259 -2.42 -18.43 -2.75
C ARG A 259 -2.17 -19.60 -3.70
N GLN A 260 -2.17 -20.84 -3.20
CA GLN A 260 -2.07 -22.04 -4.04
C GLN A 260 -3.22 -22.15 -5.03
N CYS A 261 -4.47 -21.94 -4.58
CA CYS A 261 -5.64 -21.97 -5.47
C CYS A 261 -5.59 -20.84 -6.50
N LEU A 262 -5.31 -19.61 -6.08
CA LEU A 262 -5.19 -18.46 -6.98
C LEU A 262 -4.07 -18.65 -8.01
N SER A 263 -2.92 -19.20 -7.60
CA SER A 263 -1.81 -19.48 -8.50
C SER A 263 -2.13 -20.59 -9.49
N ALA A 264 -2.76 -21.68 -9.05
CA ALA A 264 -3.16 -22.78 -9.91
C ALA A 264 -4.19 -22.32 -10.97
N TYR A 265 -5.16 -21.49 -10.57
CA TYR A 265 -6.10 -20.88 -11.50
C TYR A 265 -5.39 -19.96 -12.49
N ALA A 266 -4.56 -19.02 -12.01
CA ALA A 266 -3.87 -18.05 -12.85
C ALA A 266 -2.97 -18.71 -13.89
N ASN A 267 -2.26 -19.79 -13.52
CA ASN A 267 -1.38 -20.53 -14.44
C ASN A 267 -2.16 -21.25 -15.57
N MET A 268 -3.45 -21.55 -15.35
CA MET A 268 -4.29 -22.28 -16.30
C MET A 268 -5.40 -21.41 -16.90
N GLU A 269 -5.45 -20.11 -16.57
CA GLU A 269 -6.59 -19.23 -16.86
C GLU A 269 -6.89 -19.19 -18.37
N GLU A 270 -5.86 -19.12 -19.22
CA GLU A 270 -6.03 -19.09 -20.68
C GLU A 270 -6.64 -20.41 -21.20
N LEU A 271 -6.11 -21.56 -20.77
CA LEU A 271 -6.62 -22.88 -21.16
C LEU A 271 -8.07 -23.10 -20.69
N ILE A 272 -8.40 -22.62 -19.50
CA ILE A 272 -9.76 -22.67 -18.95
C ILE A 272 -10.70 -21.81 -19.81
N ARG A 273 -10.30 -20.56 -20.13
CA ARG A 273 -11.11 -19.62 -20.91
C ARG A 273 -11.43 -20.09 -22.33
N ILE A 274 -10.48 -20.75 -22.99
CA ILE A 274 -10.69 -21.31 -24.34
C ILE A 274 -11.36 -22.70 -24.32
N GLY A 275 -11.69 -23.23 -23.14
CA GLY A 275 -12.32 -24.55 -22.99
C GLY A 275 -11.39 -25.74 -23.27
N ALA A 276 -10.07 -25.53 -23.27
CA ALA A 276 -9.07 -26.57 -23.53
C ALA A 276 -8.72 -27.39 -22.27
N TYR A 277 -9.06 -26.91 -21.08
CA TYR A 277 -8.86 -27.67 -19.84
C TYR A 277 -9.94 -28.74 -19.67
N ARG A 278 -9.53 -29.99 -19.38
CA ARG A 278 -10.43 -31.11 -19.12
C ARG A 278 -10.55 -31.34 -17.62
N ALA A 279 -11.77 -31.25 -17.09
CA ALA A 279 -12.06 -31.56 -15.69
C ALA A 279 -11.59 -32.96 -15.29
N GLY A 280 -11.00 -33.10 -14.11
CA GLY A 280 -10.41 -34.34 -13.59
C GLY A 280 -8.97 -34.59 -14.03
N ALA A 281 -8.38 -33.70 -14.85
CA ALA A 281 -6.99 -33.84 -15.29
C ALA A 281 -5.97 -33.49 -14.20
N ASP A 282 -6.31 -32.55 -13.32
CA ASP A 282 -5.47 -32.16 -12.18
C ASP A 282 -6.37 -31.72 -11.00
N PRO A 283 -6.40 -32.48 -9.90
CA PRO A 283 -7.24 -32.16 -8.73
C PRO A 283 -6.98 -30.77 -8.13
N ILE A 284 -5.76 -30.24 -8.26
CA ILE A 284 -5.41 -28.90 -7.75
C ILE A 284 -6.07 -27.84 -8.62
N VAL A 285 -5.98 -27.98 -9.94
CA VAL A 285 -6.59 -27.04 -10.90
C VAL A 285 -8.11 -27.14 -10.86
N ASP A 286 -8.68 -28.34 -10.76
CA ASP A 286 -10.12 -28.54 -10.59
C ASP A 286 -10.64 -27.80 -9.35
N ARG A 287 -9.94 -27.95 -8.21
CA ARG A 287 -10.27 -27.22 -6.98
C ARG A 287 -10.12 -25.71 -7.16
N ALA A 288 -9.07 -25.26 -7.84
CA ALA A 288 -8.86 -23.85 -8.11
C ALA A 288 -9.99 -23.25 -8.96
N ILE A 289 -10.43 -23.95 -10.02
CA ILE A 289 -11.58 -23.57 -10.86
C ILE A 289 -12.85 -23.46 -10.02
N ALA A 290 -13.12 -24.45 -9.16
CA ALA A 290 -14.31 -24.47 -8.32
C ALA A 290 -14.36 -23.31 -7.31
N LEU A 291 -13.21 -22.96 -6.71
CA LEU A 291 -13.12 -21.90 -5.70
C LEU A 291 -12.95 -20.50 -6.30
N ASN A 292 -12.50 -20.38 -7.55
CA ASN A 292 -12.14 -19.10 -8.15
C ASN A 292 -13.26 -18.04 -8.10
N PRO A 293 -14.54 -18.35 -8.42
CA PRO A 293 -15.60 -17.34 -8.34
C PRO A 293 -15.76 -16.72 -6.94
N ALA A 294 -15.69 -17.56 -5.89
CA ALA A 294 -15.80 -17.11 -4.51
C ALA A 294 -14.54 -16.35 -4.04
N LEU A 295 -13.35 -16.77 -4.48
CA LEU A 295 -12.10 -16.07 -4.19
C LEU A 295 -12.03 -14.71 -4.90
N GLU A 296 -12.46 -14.61 -6.14
CA GLU A 296 -12.52 -13.33 -6.87
C GLU A 296 -13.54 -12.38 -6.24
N ALA A 297 -14.70 -12.88 -5.80
CA ALA A 297 -15.67 -12.10 -5.04
C ALA A 297 -15.14 -11.67 -3.67
N PHE A 298 -14.33 -12.49 -3.01
CA PHE A 298 -13.66 -12.13 -1.75
C PHE A 298 -12.63 -11.01 -1.95
N LEU A 299 -11.85 -11.08 -3.03
CA LEU A 299 -10.84 -10.09 -3.39
C LEU A 299 -11.44 -8.77 -3.90
N GLY A 300 -12.62 -8.84 -4.55
CA GLY A 300 -13.43 -7.67 -4.88
C GLY A 300 -14.09 -7.08 -3.63
N GLN A 301 -14.06 -5.76 -3.49
CA GLN A 301 -14.65 -5.04 -2.37
C GLN A 301 -15.05 -3.64 -2.81
N ASP A 302 -16.32 -3.28 -2.60
CA ASP A 302 -16.83 -1.94 -2.89
C ASP A 302 -16.21 -0.89 -1.98
N LYS A 303 -16.13 0.36 -2.45
CA LYS A 303 -15.49 1.47 -1.72
C LYS A 303 -16.11 1.77 -0.34
N ASP A 304 -17.37 1.41 -0.16
CA ASP A 304 -18.16 1.60 1.06
C ASP A 304 -18.29 0.31 1.88
N ASP A 305 -17.83 -0.82 1.35
CA ASP A 305 -17.73 -2.09 2.08
C ASP A 305 -16.46 -2.09 2.91
N ALA A 306 -16.56 -2.53 4.16
CA ALA A 306 -15.45 -2.70 5.08
C ALA A 306 -15.61 -4.03 5.80
N THR A 307 -14.53 -4.82 5.85
CA THR A 307 -14.52 -6.09 6.58
C THR A 307 -13.37 -6.08 7.56
N ARG A 308 -13.66 -6.35 8.84
CA ARG A 308 -12.64 -6.42 9.88
C ARG A 308 -11.66 -7.55 9.64
N LEU A 309 -10.48 -7.45 10.22
CA LEU A 309 -9.38 -8.40 10.02
C LEU A 309 -9.79 -9.84 10.38
N SER A 310 -10.41 -10.05 11.54
CA SER A 310 -10.88 -11.38 11.98
C SER A 310 -11.93 -11.97 11.05
N ASP A 311 -12.87 -11.14 10.59
CA ASP A 311 -13.96 -11.55 9.71
C ASP A 311 -13.43 -11.89 8.31
N SER A 312 -12.38 -11.21 7.87
CA SER A 312 -11.70 -11.48 6.60
C SER A 312 -11.11 -12.90 6.58
N PHE A 313 -10.44 -13.32 7.66
CA PHE A 313 -9.95 -14.71 7.76
C PHE A 313 -11.08 -15.73 7.88
N THR A 314 -12.12 -15.42 8.65
CA THR A 314 -13.30 -16.29 8.80
C THR A 314 -14.00 -16.54 7.45
N ARG A 315 -14.21 -15.47 6.66
CA ARG A 315 -14.79 -15.58 5.32
C ARG A 315 -13.88 -16.37 4.38
N LEU A 316 -12.56 -16.17 4.44
CA LEU A 316 -11.63 -16.93 3.62
C LEU A 316 -11.67 -18.42 3.96
N GLU A 317 -11.72 -18.78 5.24
CA GLU A 317 -11.83 -20.15 5.70
C GLU A 317 -13.10 -20.83 5.18
N GLN A 318 -14.25 -20.16 5.28
CA GLN A 318 -15.51 -20.66 4.73
C GLN A 318 -15.42 -20.97 3.24
N ILE A 319 -14.81 -20.08 2.46
CA ILE A 319 -14.58 -20.29 1.02
C ILE A 319 -13.70 -21.52 0.79
N LEU A 320 -12.55 -21.60 1.48
CA LEU A 320 -11.57 -22.67 1.27
C LEU A 320 -12.08 -24.06 1.71
N ASN A 321 -13.09 -24.11 2.58
CA ASN A 321 -13.71 -25.34 3.05
C ASN A 321 -14.95 -25.76 2.22
N GLN A 322 -15.38 -24.95 1.25
CA GLN A 322 -16.44 -25.36 0.32
C GLN A 322 -16.05 -26.65 -0.41
N GLY A 323 -16.96 -27.62 -0.44
CA GLY A 323 -16.73 -28.91 -1.10
C GLY A 323 -15.81 -29.89 -0.34
N MET A 324 -15.34 -29.53 0.87
CA MET A 324 -14.72 -30.50 1.77
C MET A 324 -15.81 -31.23 2.55
N VAL A 325 -15.88 -32.55 2.42
CA VAL A 325 -16.71 -33.38 3.32
C VAL A 325 -16.10 -33.26 4.73
N PRO A 326 -16.89 -33.00 5.79
CA PRO A 326 -16.37 -33.05 7.16
C PRO A 326 -15.79 -34.45 7.39
N GLN A 327 -14.52 -34.52 7.82
CA GLN A 327 -13.92 -35.75 8.31
C GLN A 327 -14.50 -36.12 9.68
#